data_AF-Q56NJ9-F1
#
_entry.id   AF-Q56NJ9-F1
#
_cell.length_a   1.000
_cell.length_b   1.000
_cell.length_c   1.000
_cell.angle_alpha   90.00
_cell.angle_beta   90.00
_cell.angle_gamma   90.00
#
_symmetry.space_group_name_H-M   'P 1'
#
loop_
_entity.id
_entity.type
_entity.pdbx_description
1 polymer ?
#
loop_
_entity_poly.entity_id
_entity_poly.type
_entity_poly.pdbx_seq_one_letter_code
_entity_poly.pdbx_strand_id
1 'polypeptide(L)'
;RRYWSGGIVFLIFGLFLAFCFYIWFSRISFSAFLLLTAIDVSKTYGHVYMVSWLGVILGACFGLWYSVTLFSIYALYQSSSNNPNLTVCGCSNGKVIFLIVFTTFSMYWISEVFKNVIYTTIAGVYGSLYFCVNNFPQAATVRLKPQGRTVLVPFFLSLIVSIINFLRHIFSVARHSALGMSTLSHTFLFCILSCLFALLDWAGSFLNQYAFGHIGLYGKAN
;
A
#
# COMPACT_ATOMS: atom_id res chain seq x y z
N ARG A 1 -29.07 30.56 -16.17
CA ARG A 1 -29.51 29.19 -16.56
C ARG A 1 -29.67 28.38 -15.29
N ARG A 2 -30.85 27.81 -15.03
CA ARG A 2 -31.17 27.17 -13.73
C ARG A 2 -30.37 25.87 -13.56
N TYR A 3 -29.57 25.75 -12.50
CA TYR A 3 -28.68 24.61 -12.20
C TYR A 3 -29.44 23.39 -11.62
N TRP A 4 -30.56 22.98 -12.24
CA TRP A 4 -31.32 21.79 -11.80
C TRP A 4 -30.53 20.49 -11.95
N SER A 5 -29.52 20.47 -12.83
CA SER A 5 -28.69 19.27 -13.08
C SER A 5 -27.92 18.80 -11.84
N GLY A 6 -27.39 19.71 -11.01
CA GLY A 6 -26.69 19.34 -9.78
C GLY A 6 -27.61 18.70 -8.75
N GLY A 7 -28.80 19.28 -8.54
CA GLY A 7 -29.79 18.77 -7.60
C GLY A 7 -30.29 17.37 -7.95
N ILE A 8 -30.51 17.09 -9.24
CA ILE A 8 -30.90 15.76 -9.72
C ILE A 8 -29.82 14.70 -9.43
N VAL A 9 -28.53 15.04 -9.64
CA VAL A 9 -27.43 14.09 -9.37
C VAL A 9 -27.33 13.79 -7.87
N PHE A 10 -27.40 14.81 -7.01
CA PHE A 10 -27.39 14.60 -5.56
C PHE A 10 -28.59 13.80 -5.06
N LEU A 11 -29.77 13.98 -5.66
CA LEU A 11 -30.97 13.22 -5.32
C LEU A 11 -30.82 11.74 -5.69
N ILE A 12 -30.31 11.44 -6.89
CA ILE A 12 -30.02 10.06 -7.32
C ILE A 12 -29.00 9.39 -6.39
N PHE A 13 -27.89 10.06 -6.06
CA PHE A 13 -26.91 9.54 -5.11
C PHE A 13 -27.50 9.35 -3.71
N GLY A 14 -28.34 10.26 -3.23
CA GLY A 14 -29.01 10.15 -1.93
C GLY A 14 -29.96 8.96 -1.85
N LEU A 15 -30.78 8.75 -2.89
CA LEU A 15 -31.70 7.61 -2.98
C LEU A 15 -30.94 6.27 -3.08
N PHE A 16 -29.86 6.24 -3.85
CA PHE A 16 -28.98 5.09 -3.95
C PHE A 16 -28.30 4.76 -2.61
N LEU A 17 -27.77 5.76 -1.91
CA LEU A 17 -27.16 5.59 -0.58
C LEU A 17 -28.19 5.12 0.46
N ALA A 18 -29.42 5.65 0.44
CA ALA A 18 -30.49 5.22 1.33
C ALA A 18 -30.88 3.74 1.08
N PHE A 19 -30.98 3.35 -0.20
CA PHE A 19 -31.22 1.96 -0.59
C PHE A 19 -30.08 1.03 -0.14
N CYS A 20 -28.82 1.41 -0.36
CA CYS A 20 -27.66 0.66 0.14
C CYS A 20 -27.68 0.55 1.67
N PHE A 21 -28.02 1.63 2.38
CA PHE A 21 -28.09 1.64 3.85
C PHE A 21 -29.15 0.66 4.37
N TYR A 22 -30.32 0.61 3.73
CA TYR A 22 -31.38 -0.33 4.10
C TYR A 22 -30.93 -1.80 3.96
N ILE A 23 -30.23 -2.14 2.88
CA ILE A 23 -29.71 -3.50 2.67
C ILE A 23 -28.61 -3.83 3.69
N TRP A 24 -27.75 -2.87 4.02
CA TRP A 24 -26.59 -3.09 4.90
C TRP A 24 -26.93 -3.09 6.38
N PHE A 25 -28.09 -2.54 6.79
CA PHE A 25 -28.51 -2.46 8.19
C PHE A 25 -28.49 -3.81 8.91
N SER A 26 -28.90 -4.89 8.24
CA SER A 26 -28.90 -6.24 8.83
C SER A 26 -27.48 -6.80 9.04
N ARG A 27 -26.46 -6.33 8.31
CA ARG A 27 -25.06 -6.81 8.39
C ARG A 27 -24.22 -6.07 9.44
N ILE A 28 -24.74 -5.00 10.04
CA ILE A 28 -24.03 -4.17 11.02
C ILE A 28 -23.76 -4.90 12.34
N SER A 29 -24.66 -5.77 12.79
CA SER A 29 -24.53 -6.47 14.08
C SER A 29 -23.29 -7.36 14.16
N PHE A 30 -22.98 -8.11 13.09
CA PHE A 30 -21.79 -8.96 13.02
C PHE A 30 -20.49 -8.13 12.99
N SER A 31 -20.49 -7.05 12.20
CA SER A 31 -19.34 -6.16 12.10
C SER A 31 -19.07 -5.44 13.43
N ALA A 32 -20.14 -5.02 14.14
CA ALA A 32 -20.04 -4.43 15.46
C ALA A 32 -19.48 -5.41 16.49
N PHE A 33 -19.92 -6.68 16.48
CA PHE A 33 -19.40 -7.71 17.36
C PHE A 33 -17.89 -7.97 17.15
N LEU A 34 -17.46 -8.10 15.88
CA LEU A 34 -16.04 -8.25 15.55
C LEU A 34 -15.22 -7.03 16.00
N LEU A 35 -15.75 -5.82 15.80
CA LEU A 35 -15.07 -4.58 16.18
C LEU A 35 -14.96 -4.44 17.70
N LEU A 36 -16.00 -4.78 18.45
CA LEU A 36 -15.97 -4.81 19.92
C LEU A 36 -14.94 -5.83 20.43
N THR A 37 -14.90 -7.02 19.84
CA THR A 37 -13.92 -8.07 20.17
C THR A 37 -12.49 -7.59 19.89
N ALA A 38 -12.26 -6.94 18.74
CA ALA A 38 -10.96 -6.38 18.41
C ALA A 38 -10.53 -5.27 19.38
N ILE A 39 -11.47 -4.41 19.79
CA ILE A 39 -11.21 -3.34 20.78
C ILE A 39 -10.85 -3.93 22.14
N ASP A 40 -11.60 -4.93 22.62
CA ASP A 40 -11.37 -5.54 23.93
C ASP A 40 -10.00 -6.23 24.01
N VAL A 41 -9.64 -6.94 22.94
CA VAL A 41 -8.29 -7.49 22.76
C VAL A 41 -7.23 -6.39 22.75
N SER A 42 -7.43 -5.31 21.99
CA SER A 42 -6.43 -4.23 21.89
C SER A 42 -6.14 -3.58 23.25
N LYS A 43 -7.17 -3.46 24.11
CA LYS A 43 -7.03 -2.91 25.47
C LYS A 43 -6.25 -3.85 26.39
N THR A 44 -6.39 -5.16 26.19
CA THR A 44 -5.69 -6.18 26.98
C THR A 44 -4.21 -6.29 26.59
N TYR A 45 -3.87 -6.10 25.32
CA TYR A 45 -2.51 -6.23 24.79
C TYR A 45 -1.95 -4.90 24.30
N GLY A 46 -1.36 -4.11 25.22
CA GLY A 46 -0.71 -2.83 24.91
C GLY A 46 0.40 -2.92 23.84
N HIS A 47 0.97 -4.11 23.61
CA HIS A 47 1.97 -4.34 22.56
C HIS A 47 1.43 -4.07 21.14
N VAL A 48 0.12 -4.20 20.90
CA VAL A 48 -0.49 -3.90 19.59
C VAL A 48 -0.36 -2.41 19.27
N TYR A 49 -0.58 -1.54 20.25
CA TYR A 49 -0.39 -0.09 20.09
C TYR A 49 1.08 0.27 19.82
N MET A 50 2.03 -0.44 20.44
CA MET A 50 3.46 -0.21 20.21
C MET A 50 3.87 -0.59 18.78
N VAL A 51 3.37 -1.72 18.26
CA VAL A 51 3.64 -2.15 16.88
C VAL A 51 3.03 -1.18 15.87
N SER A 52 1.79 -0.73 16.09
CA SER A 52 1.16 0.28 15.23
C SER A 52 1.93 1.61 15.24
N TRP A 53 2.39 2.06 16.42
CA TRP A 53 3.15 3.31 16.54
C TRP A 53 4.52 3.22 15.86
N LEU A 54 5.22 2.10 16.04
CA LEU A 54 6.49 1.83 15.34
C LEU A 54 6.31 1.77 13.82
N GLY A 55 5.23 1.16 13.33
CA GLY A 55 4.92 1.11 11.89
C GLY A 55 4.76 2.50 11.28
N VAL A 56 4.09 3.41 12.00
CA VAL A 56 3.93 4.81 11.57
C VAL A 56 5.28 5.55 11.55
N ILE A 57 6.10 5.39 12.59
CA ILE A 57 7.42 6.05 12.67
C ILE A 57 8.35 5.55 11.55
N LEU A 58 8.42 4.23 11.36
CA LEU A 58 9.24 3.64 10.30
C LEU A 58 8.78 4.10 8.92
N GLY A 59 7.46 4.17 8.69
CA GLY A 59 6.90 4.71 7.45
C GLY A 59 7.27 6.18 7.23
N ALA A 60 7.19 7.01 8.26
CA ALA A 60 7.55 8.43 8.19
C ALA A 60 9.05 8.63 7.92
N CYS A 61 9.93 7.93 8.65
CA CYS A 61 11.37 7.97 8.44
C CYS A 61 11.76 7.50 7.03
N PHE A 62 11.10 6.45 6.52
CA PHE A 62 11.33 5.96 5.17
C PHE A 62 10.88 6.98 4.10
N GLY A 63 9.75 7.64 4.30
CA GLY A 63 9.29 8.72 3.43
C GLY A 63 10.25 9.92 3.39
N LEU A 64 10.80 10.30 4.55
CA LEU A 64 11.83 11.33 4.64
C LEU A 64 13.11 10.92 3.90
N TRP A 65 13.58 9.69 4.13
CA TRP A 65 14.76 9.15 3.45
C TRP A 65 14.58 9.19 1.93
N TYR A 66 13.43 8.76 1.43
CA TYR A 66 13.09 8.83 0.00
C TYR A 66 13.07 10.25 -0.56
N SER A 67 12.54 11.21 0.20
CA SER A 67 12.51 12.62 -0.23
C SER A 67 13.92 13.20 -0.35
N VAL A 68 14.80 12.86 0.59
CA VAL A 68 16.21 13.28 0.58
C VAL A 68 16.98 12.65 -0.57
N THR A 69 16.76 11.36 -0.87
CA THR A 69 17.44 10.70 -2.00
C THR A 69 17.01 11.26 -3.34
N LEU A 70 15.71 11.51 -3.54
CA LEU A 70 15.23 12.17 -4.77
C LEU A 70 15.87 13.55 -4.95
N PHE A 71 15.84 14.38 -3.90
CA PHE A 71 16.46 15.71 -3.96
C PHE A 71 17.95 15.63 -4.28
N SER A 72 18.67 14.68 -3.66
CA SER A 72 20.11 14.49 -3.90
C SER A 72 20.40 14.07 -5.34
N ILE A 73 19.58 13.19 -5.93
CA ILE A 73 19.73 12.78 -7.33
C ILE A 73 19.56 14.00 -8.27
N TYR A 74 18.56 14.84 -8.02
CA TYR A 74 18.36 16.06 -8.81
C TYR A 74 19.51 17.06 -8.62
N ALA A 75 19.96 17.29 -7.38
CA ALA A 75 21.04 18.24 -7.10
C ALA A 75 22.39 17.85 -7.71
N LEU A 76 22.70 16.55 -7.77
CA LEU A 76 24.00 16.05 -8.24
C LEU A 76 24.06 15.79 -9.75
N TYR A 77 22.96 15.34 -10.36
CA TYR A 77 22.98 14.82 -11.73
C TYR A 77 22.25 15.69 -12.76
N GLN A 78 21.59 16.78 -12.36
CA GLN A 78 20.92 17.69 -13.29
C GLN A 78 21.93 18.35 -14.25
N SER A 79 21.69 18.19 -15.56
CA SER A 79 22.48 18.80 -16.63
C SER A 79 22.08 20.27 -16.82
N SER A 80 22.42 21.14 -15.87
CA SER A 80 22.22 22.60 -16.00
C SER A 80 23.57 23.31 -16.04
N SER A 81 23.71 24.28 -16.95
CA SER A 81 24.94 25.05 -17.18
C SER A 81 25.51 25.77 -15.94
N ASN A 82 24.70 25.94 -14.89
CA ASN A 82 25.06 26.61 -13.64
C ASN A 82 25.39 25.65 -12.48
N ASN A 83 25.47 24.34 -12.71
CA ASN A 83 25.75 23.38 -11.64
C ASN A 83 27.26 23.20 -11.41
N PRO A 84 27.81 23.54 -10.24
CA PRO A 84 29.25 23.43 -9.96
C PRO A 84 29.77 21.99 -9.91
N ASN A 85 28.87 20.99 -9.82
CA ASN A 85 29.22 19.57 -9.74
C ASN A 85 29.39 18.86 -11.10
N LEU A 86 29.26 19.61 -12.21
CA LEU A 86 29.40 19.12 -13.59
C LEU A 86 30.74 18.42 -13.88
N THR A 87 31.80 18.77 -13.14
CA THR A 87 33.15 18.23 -13.31
C THR A 87 33.44 16.97 -12.50
N VAL A 88 32.63 16.66 -11.48
CA VAL A 88 32.87 15.56 -10.52
C VAL A 88 32.00 14.34 -10.82
N CYS A 89 30.76 14.55 -11.29
CA CYS A 89 29.85 13.49 -11.68
C CYS A 89 29.42 13.70 -13.13
N GLY A 90 29.68 12.73 -14.01
CA GLY A 90 29.30 12.82 -15.42
C GLY A 90 27.79 13.01 -15.60
N CYS A 91 27.37 14.25 -15.84
CA CYS A 91 25.98 14.65 -16.03
C CYS A 91 25.39 14.02 -17.30
N SER A 92 24.29 13.28 -17.14
CA SER A 92 23.53 12.73 -18.26
C SER A 92 22.07 12.64 -17.87
N ASN A 93 21.20 13.24 -18.68
CA ASN A 93 19.75 13.21 -18.46
C ASN A 93 19.22 11.76 -18.41
N GLY A 94 19.81 10.83 -19.17
CA GLY A 94 19.45 9.41 -19.12
C GLY A 94 19.77 8.75 -17.77
N LYS A 95 20.90 9.12 -17.14
CA LYS A 95 21.27 8.62 -15.81
C LYS A 95 20.31 9.15 -14.74
N VAL A 96 19.95 10.43 -14.79
CA VAL A 96 18.97 11.04 -13.88
C VAL A 96 17.64 10.30 -13.94
N ILE A 97 17.10 10.12 -15.15
CA ILE A 97 15.83 9.44 -15.37
C ILE A 97 15.89 8.00 -14.84
N PHE A 98 16.95 7.26 -15.19
CA PHE A 98 17.13 5.89 -14.71
C PHE A 98 17.20 5.80 -13.19
N LEU A 99 17.98 6.67 -12.54
CA LEU A 99 18.12 6.70 -11.07
C LEU A 99 16.79 7.03 -10.37
N ILE A 100 16.00 7.95 -10.91
CA ILE A 100 14.69 8.29 -10.36
C ILE A 100 13.71 7.11 -10.51
N VAL A 101 13.65 6.51 -11.70
CA VAL A 101 12.81 5.34 -12.02
C VAL A 101 13.16 4.18 -11.09
N PHE A 102 14.45 3.85 -10.94
CA PHE A 102 14.93 2.79 -10.07
C PHE A 102 14.60 3.08 -8.59
N THR A 103 14.91 4.27 -8.10
CA THR A 103 14.66 4.66 -6.70
C THR A 103 13.16 4.64 -6.36
N THR A 104 12.32 5.10 -7.28
CA THR A 104 10.86 5.08 -7.13
C THR A 104 10.33 3.64 -7.10
N PHE A 105 10.83 2.76 -7.97
CA PHE A 105 10.47 1.35 -7.95
C PHE A 105 10.86 0.67 -6.63
N SER A 106 12.09 0.90 -6.15
CA SER A 106 12.55 0.39 -4.86
C SER A 106 11.70 0.90 -3.70
N MET A 107 11.24 2.15 -3.76
CA MET A 107 10.36 2.73 -2.74
C MET A 107 9.00 2.05 -2.68
N TYR A 108 8.37 1.76 -3.83
CA TYR A 108 7.13 0.98 -3.87
C TYR A 108 7.32 -0.43 -3.31
N TRP A 109 8.45 -1.07 -3.62
CA TRP A 109 8.70 -2.44 -3.19
C TRP A 109 8.89 -2.53 -1.69
N ILE A 110 9.73 -1.67 -1.12
CA ILE A 110 9.95 -1.60 0.32
C ILE A 110 8.67 -1.22 1.06
N SER A 111 7.89 -0.27 0.54
CA SER A 111 6.60 0.11 1.15
C SER A 111 5.63 -1.07 1.20
N GLU A 112 5.58 -1.88 0.16
CA GLU A 112 4.74 -3.07 0.12
C GLU A 112 5.21 -4.11 1.14
N VAL A 113 6.52 -4.34 1.26
CA VAL A 113 7.07 -5.21 2.31
C VAL A 113 6.68 -4.72 3.70
N PHE A 114 6.80 -3.41 3.99
CA PHE A 114 6.41 -2.84 5.28
C PHE A 114 4.94 -3.08 5.61
N LYS A 115 4.02 -2.80 4.66
CA LYS A 115 2.58 -3.05 4.86
C LYS A 115 2.31 -4.50 5.21
N ASN A 116 2.93 -5.44 4.50
CA ASN A 116 2.70 -6.87 4.71
C ASN A 116 3.32 -7.39 6.01
N VAL A 117 4.47 -6.87 6.41
CA VAL A 117 5.09 -7.18 7.71
C VAL A 117 4.20 -6.69 8.86
N ILE A 118 3.66 -5.47 8.77
CA ILE A 118 2.73 -4.94 9.77
C ILE A 118 1.43 -5.77 9.78
N TYR A 119 0.90 -6.12 8.60
CA TYR A 119 -0.30 -6.93 8.49
C TYR A 119 -0.12 -8.32 9.13
N THR A 120 0.96 -9.05 8.79
CA THR A 120 1.19 -10.40 9.31
C THR A 120 1.49 -10.40 10.82
N THR A 121 2.19 -9.38 11.34
CA THR A 121 2.46 -9.26 12.78
C THR A 121 1.17 -9.04 13.57
N ILE A 122 0.28 -8.17 13.08
CA ILE A 122 -1.03 -7.93 13.69
C ILE A 122 -1.92 -9.19 13.58
N ALA A 123 -2.00 -9.79 12.39
CA ALA A 123 -2.78 -11.01 12.16
C ALA A 123 -2.29 -12.18 13.03
N GLY A 124 -0.98 -12.29 13.27
CA GLY A 124 -0.40 -13.29 14.17
C GLY A 124 -0.81 -13.10 15.62
N VAL A 125 -0.85 -11.86 16.12
CA VAL A 125 -1.31 -11.55 17.48
C VAL A 125 -2.79 -11.94 17.65
N TYR A 126 -3.67 -11.46 16.77
CA TYR A 126 -5.09 -11.80 16.82
C TYR A 126 -5.36 -13.29 16.55
N GLY A 127 -4.56 -13.93 15.71
CA GLY A 127 -4.62 -15.37 15.44
C GLY A 127 -4.25 -16.21 16.67
N SER A 128 -3.15 -15.87 17.35
CA SER A 128 -2.75 -16.55 18.59
C SER A 128 -3.81 -16.42 19.68
N LEU A 129 -4.53 -15.29 19.71
CA LEU A 129 -5.65 -15.07 20.61
C LEU A 129 -6.85 -15.98 20.33
N TYR A 130 -7.20 -16.10 19.05
CA TYR A 130 -8.32 -16.95 18.63
C TYR A 130 -8.05 -18.43 18.90
N PHE A 131 -6.83 -18.91 18.66
CA PHE A 131 -6.48 -20.34 18.78
C PHE A 131 -5.97 -20.77 20.16
N CYS A 132 -5.54 -19.85 21.04
CA CYS A 132 -4.98 -20.17 22.36
C CYS A 132 -5.65 -19.40 23.51
N VAL A 133 -6.99 -19.46 23.60
CA VAL A 133 -7.79 -18.76 24.63
C VAL A 133 -7.38 -19.10 26.08
N ASN A 134 -6.91 -20.32 26.36
CA ASN A 134 -6.65 -20.80 27.73
C ASN A 134 -5.16 -20.95 28.11
N ASN A 135 -4.22 -20.77 27.19
CA ASN A 135 -2.79 -20.91 27.48
C ASN A 135 -1.96 -20.00 26.57
N PHE A 136 -1.97 -18.70 26.85
CA PHE A 136 -1.18 -17.73 26.10
C PHE A 136 0.31 -17.96 26.32
N PRO A 137 1.10 -18.34 25.31
CA PRO A 137 2.54 -18.26 25.43
C PRO A 137 2.93 -16.77 25.53
N GLN A 138 3.55 -16.39 26.66
CA GLN A 138 4.07 -15.03 26.95
C GLN A 138 5.01 -14.44 25.87
N ALA A 139 5.37 -15.22 24.84
CA ALA A 139 6.31 -14.85 23.78
C ALA A 139 5.80 -15.25 22.37
N ALA A 140 4.48 -15.11 22.11
CA ALA A 140 3.90 -15.37 20.79
C ALA A 140 4.50 -14.52 19.65
N THR A 141 5.02 -13.33 19.96
CA THR A 141 5.70 -12.43 19.00
C THR A 141 7.15 -12.80 18.72
N VAL A 142 7.81 -13.60 19.58
CA VAL A 142 9.26 -13.86 19.52
C VAL A 142 9.60 -15.25 18.94
N ARG A 143 8.65 -16.21 18.96
CA ARG A 143 8.90 -17.62 18.57
C ARG A 143 8.56 -17.99 17.13
N LEU A 144 8.17 -17.04 16.29
CA LEU A 144 8.10 -17.27 14.85
C LEU A 144 9.46 -16.88 14.25
N LYS A 145 10.43 -17.79 14.30
CA LYS A 145 11.69 -17.66 13.56
C LYS A 145 11.44 -18.33 12.20
N PRO A 146 11.04 -17.58 11.16
CA PRO A 146 10.69 -18.22 9.90
C PRO A 146 11.96 -18.78 9.26
N GLN A 147 11.92 -20.08 8.94
CA GLN A 147 12.94 -20.71 8.11
C GLN A 147 13.00 -19.94 6.78
N GLY A 148 14.21 -19.60 6.31
CA GLY A 148 14.41 -18.64 5.22
C GLY A 148 13.55 -18.90 3.96
N ARG A 149 13.24 -20.17 3.67
CA ARG A 149 12.38 -20.57 2.53
C ARG A 149 10.94 -20.07 2.62
N THR A 150 10.38 -19.93 3.83
CA THR A 150 8.99 -19.48 4.05
C THR A 150 8.88 -17.94 4.02
N VAL A 151 9.97 -17.21 4.25
CA VAL A 151 10.03 -15.74 4.11
C VAL A 151 10.19 -15.32 2.66
N LEU A 152 10.94 -16.08 1.86
CA LEU A 152 11.27 -15.71 0.48
C LEU A 152 10.03 -15.62 -0.42
N VAL A 153 9.08 -16.56 -0.33
CA VAL A 153 7.85 -16.58 -1.15
C VAL A 153 7.00 -15.31 -1.01
N PRO A 154 6.64 -14.86 0.21
CA PRO A 154 5.92 -13.59 0.40
C PRO A 154 6.66 -12.36 -0.12
N PHE A 155 8.00 -12.33 -0.03
CA PHE A 155 8.80 -11.22 -0.54
C PHE A 155 8.77 -11.12 -2.08
N PHE A 156 8.73 -12.27 -2.79
CA PHE A 156 8.56 -12.30 -4.25
C PHE A 156 7.14 -11.91 -4.68
N LEU A 157 6.12 -12.25 -3.88
CA LEU A 157 4.74 -11.87 -4.18
C LEU A 157 4.51 -10.36 -3.96
N SER A 158 5.14 -9.79 -2.92
CA SER A 158 5.21 -8.34 -2.68
C SER A 158 5.93 -7.58 -3.81
N LEU A 159 6.82 -8.24 -4.56
CA LEU A 159 7.49 -7.67 -5.73
C LEU A 159 6.54 -7.55 -6.93
N ILE A 160 5.64 -8.51 -7.12
CA ILE A 160 4.61 -8.47 -8.18
C ILE A 160 3.61 -7.33 -7.93
N VAL A 161 3.16 -7.14 -6.70
CA VAL A 161 2.26 -6.01 -6.37
C VAL A 161 2.98 -4.67 -6.59
N SER A 162 4.25 -4.59 -6.21
CA SER A 162 5.05 -3.39 -6.42
C SER A 162 5.27 -3.05 -7.89
N ILE A 163 5.49 -4.05 -8.76
CA ILE A 163 5.71 -3.78 -10.20
C ILE A 163 4.44 -3.23 -10.85
N ILE A 164 3.27 -3.73 -10.46
CA ILE A 164 1.97 -3.23 -10.93
C ILE A 164 1.76 -1.77 -10.51
N ASN A 165 2.00 -1.45 -9.24
CA ASN A 165 1.88 -0.08 -8.73
C ASN A 165 2.85 0.89 -9.38
N PHE A 166 4.07 0.44 -9.66
CA PHE A 166 5.05 1.22 -10.37
C PHE A 166 4.67 1.50 -11.83
N LEU A 167 4.16 0.50 -12.56
CA LEU A 167 3.63 0.68 -13.92
C LEU A 167 2.49 1.70 -13.94
N ARG A 168 1.59 1.66 -12.94
CA ARG A 168 0.50 2.63 -12.80
C ARG A 168 1.02 4.04 -12.58
N HIS A 169 2.06 4.21 -11.76
CA HIS A 169 2.69 5.52 -11.53
C HIS A 169 3.30 6.08 -12.81
N ILE A 170 4.07 5.28 -13.56
CA ILE A 170 4.64 5.70 -14.85
C ILE A 170 3.53 6.12 -15.82
N PHE A 171 2.46 5.34 -15.92
CA PHE A 171 1.34 5.65 -16.81
C PHE A 171 0.60 6.93 -16.40
N SER A 172 0.47 7.19 -15.09
CA SER A 172 -0.09 8.45 -14.58
C SER A 172 0.79 9.64 -14.92
N VAL A 173 2.11 9.52 -14.76
CA VAL A 173 3.06 10.59 -15.14
C VAL A 173 3.03 10.85 -16.65
N ALA A 174 2.99 9.80 -17.46
CA ALA A 174 2.85 9.92 -18.92
C ALA A 174 1.53 10.61 -19.31
N ARG A 175 0.43 10.31 -18.61
CA ARG A 175 -0.85 10.99 -18.79
C ARG A 175 -0.76 12.48 -18.48
N HIS A 176 -0.09 12.87 -17.40
CA HIS A 176 0.10 14.29 -17.04
C HIS A 176 0.90 15.05 -18.10
N SER A 177 1.91 14.43 -18.71
CA SER A 177 2.68 15.03 -19.81
C SER A 177 1.90 15.15 -21.12
N ALA A 178 0.88 14.31 -21.34
CA ALA A 178 0.05 14.30 -22.55
C ALA A 178 -1.17 15.25 -22.51
N LEU A 179 -1.39 15.97 -21.40
CA LEU A 179 -2.51 16.91 -21.23
C LEU A 179 -2.48 18.12 -22.18
N GLY A 180 -1.37 18.35 -22.89
CA GLY A 180 -1.27 19.40 -23.92
C GLY A 180 -1.99 19.08 -25.24
N MET A 181 -2.45 17.83 -25.46
CA MET A 181 -2.95 17.38 -26.78
C MET A 181 -4.18 16.45 -26.68
N SER A 182 -5.08 16.68 -25.71
CA SER A 182 -6.16 15.72 -25.43
C SER A 182 -7.34 15.83 -26.41
N THR A 183 -7.40 14.93 -27.40
CA THR A 183 -8.66 14.56 -28.07
C THR A 183 -9.49 13.65 -27.15
N LEU A 184 -10.82 13.63 -27.35
CA LEU A 184 -11.76 12.85 -26.51
C LEU A 184 -11.42 11.35 -26.47
N SER A 185 -10.87 10.80 -27.55
CA SER A 185 -10.50 9.38 -27.67
C SER A 185 -9.40 8.95 -26.70
N HIS A 186 -8.38 9.78 -26.48
CA HIS A 186 -7.31 9.46 -25.53
C HIS A 186 -7.84 9.38 -24.10
N THR A 187 -8.78 10.26 -23.72
CA THR A 187 -9.35 10.29 -22.36
C THR A 187 -10.11 9.01 -22.02
N PHE A 188 -10.87 8.45 -22.97
CA PHE A 188 -11.57 7.18 -22.78
C PHE A 188 -10.59 6.01 -22.62
N LEU A 189 -9.53 5.95 -23.44
CA LEU A 189 -8.50 4.91 -23.35
C LEU A 189 -7.79 4.95 -21.98
N PHE A 190 -7.44 6.15 -21.49
CA PHE A 190 -6.81 6.33 -20.18
C PHE A 190 -7.73 5.89 -19.02
N CYS A 191 -9.05 6.06 -19.15
CA CYS A 191 -10.03 5.63 -18.16
C CYS A 191 -10.08 4.09 -18.05
N ILE A 192 -10.18 3.41 -19.19
CA ILE A 192 -10.23 1.94 -19.25
C ILE A 192 -8.93 1.34 -18.68
N LEU A 193 -7.77 1.88 -19.07
CA LEU A 193 -6.50 1.38 -18.55
C LEU A 193 -6.34 1.63 -17.05
N SER A 194 -6.79 2.79 -16.55
CA SER A 194 -6.80 3.06 -15.11
C SER A 194 -7.69 2.09 -14.34
N CYS A 195 -8.83 1.70 -14.89
CA CYS A 195 -9.72 0.71 -14.29
C CYS A 195 -9.05 -0.67 -14.23
N LEU A 196 -8.42 -1.10 -15.32
CA LEU A 196 -7.69 -2.37 -15.38
C LEU A 196 -6.55 -2.42 -14.34
N PHE A 197 -5.75 -1.35 -14.23
CA PHE A 197 -4.69 -1.27 -13.22
C PHE A 197 -5.23 -1.31 -11.79
N ALA A 198 -6.38 -0.69 -11.51
CA ALA A 198 -7.01 -0.75 -10.19
C ALA A 198 -7.47 -2.17 -9.84
N LEU A 199 -8.02 -2.91 -10.81
CA LEU A 199 -8.43 -4.30 -10.61
C LEU A 199 -7.22 -5.22 -10.40
N LEU A 200 -6.12 -4.97 -11.12
CA LEU A 200 -4.87 -5.72 -10.97
C LEU A 200 -4.22 -5.48 -9.60
N ASP A 201 -4.21 -4.23 -9.13
CA ASP A 201 -3.71 -3.86 -7.80
C ASP A 201 -4.54 -4.50 -6.67
N TRP A 202 -5.86 -4.48 -6.82
CA TRP A 202 -6.77 -5.14 -5.89
C TRP A 202 -6.51 -6.65 -5.82
N ALA A 203 -6.41 -7.32 -6.96
CA ALA A 203 -6.13 -8.74 -7.02
C ALA A 203 -4.75 -9.10 -6.44
N GLY A 204 -3.72 -8.30 -6.75
CA GLY A 204 -2.37 -8.49 -6.23
C GLY A 204 -2.30 -8.35 -4.71
N SER A 205 -2.87 -7.27 -4.18
CA SER A 205 -2.93 -7.01 -2.74
C SER A 205 -3.67 -8.12 -1.98
N PHE A 206 -4.77 -8.63 -2.56
CA PHE A 206 -5.55 -9.70 -1.98
C PHE A 206 -4.76 -11.02 -1.85
N LEU A 207 -4.07 -11.43 -2.91
CA LEU A 207 -3.24 -12.64 -2.90
C LEU A 207 -2.09 -12.53 -1.90
N ASN A 208 -1.49 -11.34 -1.80
CA ASN A 208 -0.38 -11.07 -0.91
C ASN A 208 -0.83 -11.15 0.56
N GLN A 209 -1.92 -10.47 0.91
CA GLN A 209 -2.51 -10.50 2.24
C GLN A 209 -2.93 -11.91 2.68
N TYR A 210 -3.46 -12.71 1.74
CA TYR A 210 -3.82 -14.10 1.98
C TYR A 210 -2.59 -14.99 2.24
N ALA A 211 -1.54 -14.86 1.44
CA ALA A 211 -0.29 -15.61 1.60
C ALA A 211 0.39 -15.32 2.95
N PHE A 212 0.53 -14.03 3.30
CA PHE A 212 1.10 -13.60 4.57
C PHE A 212 0.24 -13.99 5.79
N GLY A 213 -1.09 -14.00 5.64
CA GLY A 213 -2.01 -14.48 6.68
C GLY A 213 -1.88 -15.98 6.93
N HIS A 214 -1.78 -16.78 5.86
CA HIS A 214 -1.64 -18.23 5.97
C HIS A 214 -0.30 -18.62 6.62
N ILE A 215 0.80 -17.97 6.25
CA ILE A 215 2.12 -18.21 6.84
C ILE A 215 2.17 -17.73 8.30
N GLY A 216 1.52 -16.63 8.64
CA GLY A 216 1.46 -16.13 10.02
C GLY A 216 0.68 -17.06 10.97
N LEU A 217 -0.34 -17.77 10.47
CA LEU A 217 -1.20 -18.65 11.27
C LEU A 217 -0.71 -20.11 11.30
N TYR A 218 -0.21 -20.63 10.18
CA TYR A 218 0.16 -22.04 10.03
C TYR A 218 1.65 -22.25 9.77
N GLY A 219 2.47 -21.20 9.85
CA GLY A 219 3.92 -21.28 9.79
C GLY A 219 4.44 -22.16 10.91
N LYS A 220 4.76 -23.41 10.59
CA LYS A 220 5.27 -24.40 11.54
C LYS A 220 6.62 -23.93 12.09
N ALA A 221 6.65 -23.50 13.34
CA ALA A 221 7.88 -23.33 14.12
C ALA A 221 8.31 -24.73 14.61
N ASN A 222 8.92 -25.51 13.72
CA ASN A 222 9.64 -26.71 14.12
C ASN A 222 10.98 -26.31 14.73
#